data_AF-A0AB35YN88-F1
#
_entry.id   AF-A0AB35YN88-F1
#
_cell.length_a   1.000
_cell.length_b   1.000
_cell.length_c   1.000
_cell.angle_alpha   90.00
_cell.angle_beta   90.00
_cell.angle_gamma   90.00
#
_symmetry.space_group_name_H-M   'P 1'
#
loop_
_entity.id
_entity.type
_entity.pdbx_description
1 polymer ?
#
loop_
_entity_poly.entity_id
_entity_poly.type
_entity_poly.pdbx_seq_one_letter_code
_entity_poly.pdbx_strand_id
1 'polypeptide(L)'
;MAAMIKRVKDLNLISPEQEMKLYKQMHYRKWRNPEPFDLDTKMTLPVAFKQSLELLMDENILKGHEIPMKLAEQYQLYLTPKMLGEICGVDPAIFNDNSQSKMVLKIKDFKKRNLGS
;
A
#
# COMPACT_ATOMS: atom_id res chain seq x y z
N MET A 1 -1.15 2.25 25.35
CA MET A 1 -0.22 1.79 26.39
C MET A 1 0.77 0.75 25.88
N ALA A 2 0.36 -0.22 25.06
CA ALA A 2 1.24 -1.31 24.64
C ALA A 2 2.37 -0.80 23.72
N ALA A 3 2.05 0.14 22.82
CA ALA A 3 3.04 0.78 21.94
C ALA A 3 4.12 1.54 22.73
N MET A 4 3.74 2.23 23.83
CA MET A 4 4.69 2.93 24.70
C MET A 4 5.63 1.96 25.42
N ILE A 5 5.11 0.86 26.00
CA ILE A 5 5.94 -0.14 26.67
C ILE A 5 6.98 -0.72 25.71
N LYS A 6 6.56 -1.03 24.47
CA LYS A 6 7.47 -1.51 23.42
C LYS A 6 8.52 -0.48 23.03
N ARG A 7 8.12 0.79 22.83
CA ARG A 7 9.06 1.87 22.48
C ARG A 7 10.10 2.15 23.57
N VAL A 8 9.70 2.12 24.84
CA VAL A 8 10.62 2.33 25.97
C VAL A 8 11.63 1.18 26.07
N LYS A 9 11.22 -0.06 25.73
CA LYS A 9 12.13 -1.20 25.57
C LYS A 9 13.08 -1.02 24.39
N ASP A 10 12.57 -0.61 23.22
CA ASP A 10 13.40 -0.39 22.02
C ASP A 10 14.47 0.69 22.27
N LEU A 11 14.18 1.66 23.14
CA LEU A 11 15.12 2.68 23.62
C LEU A 11 16.04 2.21 24.77
N ASN A 12 15.97 0.94 25.17
CA ASN A 12 16.71 0.35 26.30
C ASN A 12 16.55 1.10 27.64
N LEU A 13 15.40 1.74 27.85
CA LEU A 13 15.11 2.51 29.08
C LEU A 13 14.54 1.65 30.21
N ILE A 14 14.11 0.41 29.90
CA ILE A 14 13.56 -0.54 30.86
C ILE A 14 14.18 -1.92 30.69
N SER A 15 14.25 -2.67 31.79
CA SER A 15 14.64 -4.08 31.78
C SER A 15 13.48 -4.98 31.33
N PRO A 16 13.76 -6.22 30.85
CA PRO A 16 12.71 -7.18 30.49
C PRO A 16 11.77 -7.53 31.66
N GLU A 17 12.26 -7.47 32.91
CA GLU A 17 11.42 -7.68 34.10
C GLU A 17 10.43 -6.51 34.32
N GLN A 18 10.88 -5.28 34.07
CA GLN A 18 10.04 -4.09 34.15
C GLN A 18 9.00 -4.06 33.04
N GLU A 19 9.36 -4.47 31.83
CA GLU A 19 8.42 -4.68 30.72
C GLU A 19 7.29 -5.64 31.13
N MET A 20 7.62 -6.80 31.72
CA MET A 20 6.61 -7.77 32.15
C MET A 20 5.69 -7.20 33.24
N LYS A 21 6.22 -6.41 34.19
CA LYS A 21 5.41 -5.74 35.22
C LYS A 21 4.44 -4.73 34.61
N LEU A 22 4.89 -3.94 33.63
CA LEU A 22 4.06 -2.96 32.94
C LEU A 22 2.91 -3.62 32.16
N TYR A 23 3.18 -4.71 31.44
CA TYR A 23 2.12 -5.47 30.79
C TYR A 23 1.11 -6.03 31.80
N LYS A 24 1.56 -6.59 32.93
CA LYS A 24 0.66 -7.08 33.99
C LYS A 24 -0.24 -5.97 34.56
N GLN A 25 0.32 -4.78 34.82
CA GLN A 25 -0.45 -3.63 35.28
C GLN A 25 -1.46 -3.15 34.23
N MET A 26 -1.07 -3.10 32.96
CA MET A 26 -1.95 -2.75 31.85
C MET A 26 -3.15 -3.72 31.76
N HIS A 27 -2.90 -5.02 31.88
CA HIS A 27 -3.94 -6.05 31.88
C HIS A 27 -4.86 -5.93 33.09
N TYR A 28 -4.30 -5.79 34.30
CA TYR A 28 -5.05 -5.64 35.53
C TYR A 28 -6.00 -4.44 35.49
N ARG A 29 -5.54 -3.33 34.89
CA ARG A 29 -6.33 -2.09 34.75
C ARG A 29 -7.25 -2.07 33.54
N LYS A 30 -7.30 -3.16 32.75
CA LYS A 30 -8.09 -3.27 31.50
C LYS A 30 -7.80 -2.17 30.47
N TRP A 31 -6.59 -1.61 30.47
CA TRP A 31 -6.16 -0.54 29.56
C TRP A 31 -5.78 -1.03 28.14
N ARG A 32 -6.24 -2.23 27.78
CA ARG A 32 -5.90 -2.86 26.51
C ARG A 32 -6.73 -2.28 25.37
N ASN A 33 -8.03 -2.03 25.59
CA ASN A 33 -8.97 -1.59 24.56
C ASN A 33 -10.01 -0.57 25.10
N PRO A 34 -10.23 0.56 24.41
CA PRO A 34 -9.35 1.13 23.37
C PRO A 34 -8.06 1.66 24.01
N GLU A 35 -6.93 1.47 23.34
CA GLU A 35 -5.71 2.21 23.72
C GLU A 35 -5.99 3.72 23.59
N PRO A 36 -5.53 4.58 24.52
CA PRO A 36 -5.61 6.02 24.33
C PRO A 36 -4.99 6.41 22.97
N PHE A 37 -5.72 7.19 22.16
CA PHE A 37 -5.39 7.59 20.79
C PHE A 37 -5.51 6.52 19.69
N ASP A 38 -5.97 5.30 19.99
CA ASP A 38 -6.16 4.27 18.95
C ASP A 38 -7.26 4.65 17.95
N LEU A 39 -8.27 5.42 18.40
CA LEU A 39 -9.36 5.92 17.55
C LEU A 39 -8.94 7.09 16.64
N ASP A 40 -7.89 7.83 17.01
CA ASP A 40 -7.43 9.03 16.30
C ASP A 40 -6.17 8.79 15.46
N THR A 41 -5.54 7.62 15.61
CA THR A 41 -4.30 7.28 14.91
C THR A 41 -4.60 6.96 13.45
N LYS A 42 -4.28 7.91 12.56
CA LYS A 42 -4.37 7.69 11.11
C LYS A 42 -3.44 6.55 10.69
N MET A 43 -3.92 5.71 9.77
CA MET A 43 -3.12 4.64 9.17
C MET A 43 -1.87 5.24 8.51
N THR A 44 -0.70 4.77 8.92
CA THR A 44 0.57 5.24 8.37
C THR A 44 0.78 4.67 6.97
N LEU A 45 0.97 5.55 5.99
CA LEU A 45 1.33 5.16 4.63
C LEU A 45 2.83 4.79 4.55
N PRO A 46 3.21 3.91 3.63
CA PRO A 46 4.60 3.45 3.49
C PRO A 46 5.50 4.52 2.84
N VAL A 47 5.98 5.46 3.65
CA VAL A 47 6.80 6.61 3.21
C VAL A 47 8.11 6.17 2.55
N ALA A 48 8.83 5.22 3.16
CA ALA A 48 10.13 4.76 2.65
C ALA A 48 10.01 4.11 1.26
N PHE A 49 8.90 3.40 1.01
CA PHE A 49 8.68 2.72 -0.26
C PHE A 49 8.38 3.73 -1.37
N LYS A 50 7.51 4.71 -1.08
CA LYS A 50 7.25 5.85 -1.97
C LYS A 50 8.54 6.57 -2.35
N GLN A 51 9.36 6.94 -1.37
CA GLN A 51 10.62 7.67 -1.62
C GLN A 51 11.59 6.87 -2.48
N SER A 52 11.71 5.56 -2.22
CA SER A 52 12.55 4.67 -3.01
C SER A 52 12.07 4.58 -4.47
N LEU A 53 10.75 4.54 -4.68
CA LEU A 53 10.16 4.50 -6.01
C LEU A 53 10.39 5.81 -6.77
N GLU A 54 10.15 6.95 -6.13
CA GLU A 54 10.39 8.28 -6.70
C GLU A 54 11.86 8.42 -7.13
N LEU A 55 12.81 8.02 -6.29
CA LEU A 55 14.23 8.05 -6.61
C LEU A 55 14.59 7.21 -7.85
N LEU A 56 14.02 6.00 -7.96
CA LEU A 56 14.27 5.13 -9.12
C LEU A 56 13.68 5.68 -10.42
N MET A 57 12.55 6.40 -10.32
CA MET A 57 11.92 7.06 -11.46
C MET A 57 12.68 8.31 -11.89
N ASP A 58 13.15 9.12 -10.93
CA ASP A 58 13.92 10.34 -11.17
C ASP A 58 15.26 10.04 -11.87
N GLU A 59 15.94 8.96 -11.47
CA GLU A 59 17.15 8.47 -12.12
C GLU A 59 16.88 7.69 -13.43
N ASN A 60 15.60 7.60 -13.85
CA ASN A 60 15.15 6.92 -15.06
C ASN A 60 15.57 5.43 -15.14
N ILE A 61 15.79 4.81 -13.98
CA ILE A 61 16.16 3.39 -13.83
C ILE A 61 14.93 2.51 -13.99
N LEU A 62 13.76 3.00 -13.55
CA LEU A 62 12.51 2.26 -13.55
C LEU A 62 11.34 3.15 -13.99
N LYS A 63 10.65 2.77 -15.06
CA LYS A 63 9.42 3.47 -15.46
C LYS A 63 8.20 2.83 -14.81
N GLY A 64 7.27 3.65 -14.35
CA GLY A 64 6.10 3.18 -13.59
C GLY A 64 5.28 2.09 -14.31
N HIS A 65 5.11 2.18 -15.63
CA HIS A 65 4.39 1.18 -16.42
C HIS A 65 5.12 -0.16 -16.61
N GLU A 66 6.44 -0.21 -16.39
CA GLU A 66 7.22 -1.45 -16.48
C GLU A 66 7.06 -2.32 -15.23
N ILE A 67 6.67 -1.71 -14.11
CA ILE A 67 6.59 -2.38 -12.81
C ILE A 67 5.57 -3.52 -12.83
N PRO A 68 4.31 -3.32 -13.29
CA PRO A 68 3.34 -4.41 -13.39
C PRO A 68 3.82 -5.52 -14.33
N MET A 69 4.48 -5.18 -15.44
CA MET A 69 4.98 -6.16 -16.41
C MET A 69 6.09 -7.02 -15.82
N LYS A 70 7.10 -6.40 -15.18
CA LYS A 70 8.21 -7.13 -14.55
C LYS A 70 7.73 -8.06 -13.43
N LEU A 71 6.74 -7.64 -12.65
CA LEU A 71 6.14 -8.48 -11.60
C LEU A 71 5.42 -9.70 -12.19
N ALA A 72 4.69 -9.52 -13.29
CA ALA A 72 4.05 -10.62 -13.98
C ALA A 72 5.06 -11.61 -14.59
N GLU A 73 6.13 -11.12 -15.20
CA GLU A 73 7.14 -11.97 -15.85
C GLU A 73 8.01 -12.73 -14.84
N GLN A 74 8.50 -12.05 -13.80
CA GLN A 74 9.46 -12.63 -12.86
C GLN A 74 8.80 -13.48 -11.78
N TYR A 75 7.60 -13.09 -11.35
CA TYR A 75 6.94 -13.68 -10.17
C TYR A 75 5.54 -14.22 -10.46
N GLN A 76 5.09 -14.19 -11.73
CA GLN A 76 3.72 -14.56 -12.12
C GLN A 76 2.65 -13.83 -11.32
N LEU A 77 2.97 -12.61 -10.88
CA LEU A 77 2.14 -11.81 -9.99
C LEU A 77 1.45 -10.69 -10.77
N TYR A 78 0.14 -10.82 -10.94
CA TYR A 78 -0.69 -9.83 -11.61
C TYR A 78 -1.38 -8.94 -10.58
N LEU A 79 -0.90 -7.71 -10.45
CA LEU A 79 -1.49 -6.69 -9.58
C LEU A 79 -2.12 -5.58 -10.40
N THR A 80 -3.29 -5.10 -9.97
CA THR A 80 -3.91 -3.93 -10.59
C THR A 80 -3.14 -2.65 -10.21
N PRO A 81 -3.14 -1.61 -11.06
CA PRO A 81 -2.54 -0.32 -10.73
C PRO A 81 -3.03 0.27 -9.41
N LYS A 82 -4.30 0.03 -9.08
CA LYS A 82 -4.91 0.44 -7.81
C LYS A 82 -4.26 -0.27 -6.62
N MET A 83 -4.11 -1.60 -6.69
CA MET A 83 -3.47 -2.38 -5.62
C MET A 83 -2.01 -1.98 -5.44
N LEU A 84 -1.29 -1.73 -6.54
CA LEU A 84 0.08 -1.23 -6.49
C LEU A 84 0.15 0.16 -5.82
N GLY A 85 -0.77 1.07 -6.14
CA GLY A 85 -0.84 2.38 -5.47
C GLY A 85 -1.05 2.27 -3.96
N GLU A 86 -1.95 1.38 -3.53
CA GLU A 86 -2.21 1.14 -2.10
C GLU A 86 -1.00 0.54 -1.36
N ILE A 87 -0.32 -0.44 -1.97
CA ILE A 87 0.87 -1.09 -1.39
C ILE A 87 2.05 -0.12 -1.32
N CYS A 88 2.25 0.66 -2.39
CA CYS A 88 3.41 1.52 -2.54
C CYS A 88 3.21 2.91 -1.88
N GLY A 89 1.97 3.27 -1.54
CA GLY A 89 1.63 4.60 -1.01
C GLY A 89 1.75 5.70 -2.06
N VAL A 90 1.53 5.38 -3.34
CA VAL A 90 1.70 6.30 -4.49
C VAL A 90 0.43 6.36 -5.34
N ASP A 91 0.33 7.39 -6.18
CA ASP A 91 -0.82 7.55 -7.07
C ASP A 91 -0.86 6.40 -8.11
N PRO A 92 -1.98 5.65 -8.25
CA PRO A 92 -2.13 4.59 -9.24
C PRO A 92 -1.83 5.01 -10.68
N ALA A 93 -1.99 6.29 -11.00
CA ALA A 93 -1.70 6.84 -12.33
C ALA A 93 -0.24 6.65 -12.75
N ILE A 94 0.68 6.54 -11.79
CA ILE A 94 2.11 6.31 -12.06
C ILE A 94 2.33 4.98 -12.80
N PHE A 95 1.48 3.98 -12.57
CA PHE A 95 1.60 2.65 -13.17
C PHE A 95 0.87 2.52 -14.51
N ASN A 96 0.12 3.54 -14.94
CA ASN A 96 -0.59 3.54 -16.21
C ASN A 96 0.24 4.23 -17.30
N ASP A 97 0.42 3.56 -18.44
CA ASP A 97 1.06 4.17 -19.60
C ASP A 97 0.02 4.97 -20.42
N ASN A 98 0.05 6.30 -20.34
CA ASN A 98 -0.78 7.17 -21.18
C ASN A 98 -0.33 7.19 -22.65
N SER A 99 0.71 6.44 -23.02
CA SER A 99 1.24 6.39 -24.40
C SER A 99 0.39 5.53 -25.35
N GLN A 100 -0.50 4.67 -24.84
CA GLN A 100 -1.29 3.71 -25.63
C GLN A 100 -2.72 4.19 -25.97
N SER A 101 -3.16 5.38 -25.55
CA SER A 101 -4.53 5.88 -25.77
C SER A 101 -4.85 6.34 -27.21
N LYS A 102 -4.07 5.95 -28.22
CA LYS A 102 -4.41 6.09 -29.64
C LYS A 102 -4.99 4.79 -30.24
N MET A 103 -5.92 4.13 -29.55
CA MET A 103 -6.80 3.16 -30.22
C MET A 103 -8.01 3.87 -30.81
N VAL A 104 -7.89 4.30 -32.07
CA VAL A 104 -9.04 4.71 -32.90
C VAL A 104 -9.85 3.44 -33.20
N LEU A 105 -10.86 3.14 -32.39
CA LEU A 105 -11.82 2.09 -32.67
C LEU A 105 -12.66 2.50 -33.90
N LYS A 106 -12.25 2.06 -35.10
CA LYS A 106 -13.15 2.01 -36.27
C LYS A 106 -14.20 0.93 -36.00
N ILE A 107 -15.30 1.33 -35.38
CA ILE A 107 -16.50 0.51 -35.29
C ILE A 107 -17.03 0.34 -36.72
N LYS A 108 -16.95 -0.90 -37.26
CA LYS A 108 -17.67 -1.27 -38.49
C LYS A 108 -19.14 -1.50 -38.13
N ASP A 109 -20.01 -0.85 -38.89
CA ASP A 109 -21.47 -0.87 -38.74
C ASP A 109 -22.05 -2.26 -38.48
N PHE A 110 -22.71 -2.41 -37.34
CA PHE A 110 -23.45 -3.62 -36.99
C PHE A 110 -24.81 -3.59 -37.70
N LYS A 111 -24.92 -4.32 -38.82
CA LYS A 111 -26.15 -4.42 -39.61
C LYS A 111 -27.24 -5.13 -38.79
N LYS A 112 -28.23 -4.37 -38.30
CA LYS A 112 -29.46 -4.90 -37.66
C LYS A 112 -30.15 -5.88 -38.62
N ARG A 113 -30.22 -7.16 -38.25
CA ARG A 113 -31.13 -8.12 -38.89
C ARG A 113 -32.51 -7.91 -38.30
N ASN A 114 -33.41 -7.30 -39.08
CA ASN A 114 -34.84 -7.34 -38.82
C ASN A 114 -35.33 -8.77 -39.08
N LEU A 115 -35.92 -9.40 -38.07
CA LEU A 115 -36.83 -10.53 -38.23
C LEU A 115 -38.12 -10.10 -37.54
N GLY A 116 -39.01 -9.51 -38.34
CA GLY A 116 -40.41 -9.33 -37.98
C GLY A 116 -41.14 -10.66 -38.14
N SER A 117 -41.99 -10.94 -37.15
CA SER A 117 -43.20 -11.75 -37.29
C SER A 117 -44.32 -10.90 -37.85
#